data_AF-Q09F76-F1
#
_entry.id   AF-Q09F76-F1
#
_cell.length_a   1.000
_cell.length_b   1.000
_cell.length_c   1.000
_cell.angle_alpha   90.00
_cell.angle_beta   90.00
_cell.angle_gamma   90.00
#
_symmetry.space_group_name_H-M   'P 1'
#
loop_
_entity.id
_entity.type
_entity.pdbx_description
1 polymer ?
#
loop_
_entity_poly.entity_id
_entity_poly.type
_entity_poly.pdbx_seq_one_letter_code
_entity_poly.pdbx_strand_id
1 'polypeptide(L)'
;MSRSNWRLNFIGFSTMNRIIKESIGIKLVKKNSMIINKSSTIPQSLIDSTIYIHKGKKYRELKIKNYHVGFKFGEFILTKKPHIFPKKIKK
;
A
#
# COMPACT_ATOMS: atom_id res chain seq x y z
N MET A 1 10.45 6.66 12.98
CA MET A 1 9.75 7.49 13.99
C MET A 1 8.26 7.28 13.84
N SER A 2 7.55 6.96 14.93
CA SER A 2 6.11 6.78 14.92
C SER A 2 5.39 8.08 15.29
N ARG A 3 4.10 8.17 14.98
CA ARG A 3 3.24 9.22 15.52
C ARG A 3 2.95 8.92 17.00
N SER A 4 2.57 9.94 17.76
CA SER A 4 2.10 9.77 19.13
C SER A 4 0.85 8.88 19.16
N ASN A 5 0.77 7.94 20.11
CA ASN A 5 -0.25 6.89 20.11
C ASN A 5 -1.70 7.43 20.22
N TRP A 6 -1.89 8.59 20.88
CA TRP A 6 -3.20 9.25 20.96
C TRP A 6 -3.71 9.77 19.60
N ARG A 7 -2.82 9.96 18.62
CA ARG A 7 -3.20 10.33 17.25
C ARG A 7 -3.53 9.05 16.48
N LEU A 8 -4.82 8.86 16.23
CA LEU A 8 -5.32 7.71 15.48
C LEU A 8 -4.65 7.56 14.11
N ASN A 9 -4.54 6.30 13.69
CA ASN A 9 -4.03 5.93 12.39
C ASN A 9 -4.95 6.45 11.28
N PHE A 10 -4.35 7.08 10.27
CA PHE A 10 -5.11 7.67 9.19
C PHE A 10 -5.55 6.62 8.17
N ILE A 11 -6.86 6.53 7.96
CA ILE A 11 -7.49 5.73 6.91
C ILE A 11 -8.19 6.68 5.94
N GLY A 12 -7.82 6.63 4.66
CA GLY A 12 -8.48 7.43 3.63
C GLY A 12 -9.90 6.93 3.32
N PHE A 13 -10.78 7.81 2.86
CA PHE A 13 -12.16 7.46 2.48
C PHE A 13 -12.23 6.30 1.46
N SER A 14 -11.31 6.27 0.49
CA SER A 14 -11.25 5.20 -0.51
C SER A 14 -10.89 3.82 0.07
N THR A 15 -10.10 3.78 1.13
CA THR A 15 -9.80 2.56 1.89
C THR A 15 -10.94 2.21 2.84
N MET A 16 -11.56 3.21 3.49
CA MET A 16 -12.72 3.00 4.36
C MET A 16 -13.89 2.35 3.60
N ASN A 17 -14.21 2.87 2.40
CA ASN A 17 -15.25 2.28 1.56
C ASN A 17 -14.96 0.83 1.15
N ARG A 18 -13.69 0.38 1.17
CA ARG A 18 -13.34 -1.01 0.91
C ARG A 18 -13.57 -1.88 2.12
N ILE A 19 -13.22 -1.38 3.30
CA ILE A 19 -13.52 -2.05 4.58
C ILE A 19 -15.03 -2.33 4.67
N ILE A 20 -15.86 -1.34 4.32
CA ILE A 20 -17.32 -1.49 4.32
C ILE A 20 -17.78 -2.53 3.27
N LYS A 21 -17.21 -2.51 2.05
CA LYS A 21 -17.55 -3.50 1.02
C LYS A 21 -17.15 -4.92 1.42
N GLU A 22 -16.00 -5.05 2.07
CA GLU A 22 -15.48 -6.30 2.59
C GLU A 22 -16.33 -6.83 3.74
N SER A 23 -16.81 -5.97 4.65
CA SER A 23 -17.74 -6.37 5.71
C SER A 23 -19.08 -6.87 5.18
N ILE A 24 -19.49 -6.42 3.99
CA ILE A 24 -20.69 -6.91 3.28
C ILE A 24 -20.40 -8.23 2.53
N GLY A 25 -19.13 -8.63 2.40
CA GLY A 25 -18.71 -9.84 1.68
C GLY A 25 -18.46 -9.64 0.17
N ILE A 26 -18.42 -8.40 -0.30
CA ILE A 26 -18.16 -8.09 -1.71
C ILE A 26 -16.66 -8.25 -2.00
N LYS A 27 -16.30 -9.26 -2.80
CA LYS A 27 -14.90 -9.51 -3.19
C LYS A 27 -14.31 -8.34 -3.98
N LEU A 28 -13.03 -8.04 -3.71
CA LEU A 28 -12.29 -6.99 -4.41
C LEU A 28 -11.93 -7.42 -5.84
N VAL A 29 -12.67 -6.91 -6.82
CA VAL A 29 -12.31 -6.99 -8.25
C VAL A 29 -11.05 -6.16 -8.53
N LYS A 30 -10.29 -6.49 -9.59
CA LYS A 30 -9.02 -5.82 -9.99
C LYS A 30 -9.07 -4.29 -9.99
N LYS A 31 -10.19 -3.68 -10.39
CA LYS A 31 -10.38 -2.21 -10.35
C LYS A 31 -10.53 -1.68 -8.91
N ASN A 32 -11.24 -2.43 -8.07
CA ASN A 32 -11.52 -2.06 -6.68
C ASN A 32 -10.34 -2.30 -5.75
N SER A 33 -9.36 -3.13 -6.15
CA SER A 33 -8.11 -3.37 -5.42
C SER A 33 -7.00 -2.35 -5.71
N MET A 34 -7.21 -1.35 -6.58
CA MET A 34 -6.19 -0.34 -6.89
C MET A 34 -6.07 0.73 -5.80
N ILE A 35 -4.90 0.92 -5.18
CA ILE A 35 -4.65 1.96 -4.17
C ILE A 35 -3.86 3.13 -4.77
N ILE A 36 -4.44 4.32 -4.66
CA ILE A 36 -3.81 5.59 -5.02
C ILE A 36 -3.23 6.27 -3.78
N ASN A 37 -3.99 6.31 -2.69
CA ASN A 37 -3.58 6.97 -1.46
C ASN A 37 -2.60 6.11 -0.65
N LYS A 38 -1.31 6.42 -0.79
CA LYS A 38 -0.19 5.70 -0.15
C LYS A 38 -0.01 6.00 1.34
N SER A 39 -0.62 7.07 1.86
CA SER A 39 -0.46 7.47 3.27
C SER A 39 -1.43 6.74 4.21
N SER A 40 -2.45 6.08 3.65
CA SER A 40 -3.41 5.28 4.41
C SER A 40 -2.72 4.09 5.08
N THR A 41 -3.12 3.80 6.31
CA THR A 41 -2.66 2.62 7.06
C THR A 41 -3.40 1.37 6.59
N ILE A 42 -2.70 0.24 6.57
CA ILE A 42 -3.26 -1.06 6.20
C ILE A 42 -4.19 -1.52 7.34
N PRO A 43 -5.51 -1.65 7.09
CA PRO A 43 -6.46 -2.16 8.07
C PRO A 43 -6.38 -3.69 8.18
N GLN A 44 -6.75 -4.22 9.34
CA GLN A 44 -6.81 -5.67 9.60
C GLN A 44 -7.86 -6.37 8.72
N SER A 45 -8.93 -5.68 8.31
CA SER A 45 -9.99 -6.31 7.53
C SER A 45 -9.48 -6.87 6.19
N LEU A 46 -8.54 -6.15 5.55
CA LEU A 46 -8.02 -6.44 4.22
C LEU A 46 -6.99 -7.59 4.19
N ILE A 47 -6.92 -8.42 5.23
CA ILE A 47 -6.04 -9.60 5.24
C ILE A 47 -6.43 -10.58 4.14
N ASP A 48 -5.43 -11.23 3.56
CA ASP A 48 -5.54 -12.15 2.42
C ASP A 48 -6.03 -11.53 1.10
N SER A 49 -6.33 -10.23 1.09
CA SER A 49 -6.65 -9.49 -0.11
C SER A 49 -5.40 -9.18 -0.94
N THR A 50 -5.57 -9.12 -2.27
CA THR A 50 -4.53 -8.72 -3.21
C THR A 50 -4.79 -7.29 -3.69
N ILE A 51 -3.79 -6.43 -3.54
CA ILE A 51 -3.90 -4.98 -3.74
C ILE A 51 -2.88 -4.50 -4.77
N TYR A 52 -3.29 -3.54 -5.61
CA TYR A 52 -2.45 -2.92 -6.63
C TYR A 52 -2.12 -1.48 -6.24
N ILE A 53 -0.93 -1.24 -5.71
CA ILE A 53 -0.49 0.07 -5.21
C ILE A 53 0.14 0.89 -6.34
N HIS A 54 -0.29 2.13 -6.51
CA HIS A 54 0.18 3.02 -7.58
C HIS A 54 1.57 3.66 -7.29
N LYS A 55 2.55 3.42 -8.17
CA LYS A 55 3.91 4.04 -8.13
C LYS A 55 4.16 5.14 -9.17
N GLY A 56 3.12 5.76 -9.72
CA GLY A 56 3.26 6.90 -10.64
C GLY A 56 2.87 6.56 -12.08
N LYS A 57 3.56 5.61 -12.73
CA LYS A 57 3.19 5.12 -14.08
C LYS A 57 2.63 3.69 -14.08
N LYS A 58 3.00 2.89 -13.08
CA LYS A 58 2.66 1.47 -12.98
C LYS A 58 2.09 1.18 -11.60
N TYR A 59 1.53 -0.01 -11.45
CA TYR A 59 1.10 -0.57 -10.18
C TYR A 59 2.10 -1.60 -9.69
N ARG A 60 2.18 -1.77 -8.37
CA ARG A 60 2.86 -2.88 -7.70
C ARG A 60 1.80 -3.74 -7.04
N GLU A 61 1.85 -5.03 -7.28
CA GLU A 61 0.99 -6.00 -6.61
C GLU A 61 1.55 -6.33 -5.21
N LEU A 62 0.66 -6.42 -4.23
CA LEU A 62 0.95 -6.79 -2.85
C LEU A 62 -0.20 -7.65 -2.32
N LYS A 63 0.11 -8.86 -1.85
CA LYS A 63 -0.84 -9.68 -1.07
C LYS A 63 -0.67 -9.35 0.41
N ILE A 64 -1.75 -8.95 1.07
CA ILE A 64 -1.71 -8.59 2.49
C ILE A 64 -1.70 -9.85 3.35
N LYS A 65 -0.86 -9.82 4.38
CA LYS A 65 -0.74 -10.78 5.48
C LYS A 65 -0.80 -10.01 6.80
N ASN A 66 -0.96 -10.74 7.90
CA ASN A 66 -1.06 -10.18 9.26
C ASN A 66 0.10 -9.23 9.61
N TYR A 67 1.33 -9.55 9.18
CA TYR A 67 2.52 -8.72 9.46
C TYR A 67 2.53 -7.36 8.76
N HIS A 68 1.68 -7.15 7.75
CA HIS A 68 1.59 -5.89 7.03
C HIS A 68 0.63 -4.89 7.70
N VAL A 69 -0.17 -5.33 8.67
CA VAL A 69 -1.18 -4.47 9.30
C VAL A 69 -0.50 -3.39 10.15
N GLY A 70 -1.05 -2.17 10.12
CA GLY A 70 -0.51 -1.01 10.84
C GLY A 70 0.54 -0.22 10.07
N PHE A 71 1.18 -0.81 9.06
CA PHE A 71 2.08 -0.10 8.14
C PHE A 71 1.30 0.72 7.10
N LYS A 72 2.00 1.59 6.38
CA LYS A 72 1.43 2.38 5.27
C LYS A 72 1.64 1.67 3.95
N PHE A 73 0.69 1.80 3.02
CA PHE A 73 0.85 1.24 1.66
C PHE A 73 2.10 1.78 0.95
N GLY A 74 2.48 3.04 1.22
CA GLY A 74 3.65 3.68 0.64
C GLY A 74 4.99 3.06 1.05
N GLU A 75 5.06 2.31 2.15
CA GLU A 75 6.31 1.72 2.65
C GLU A 75 6.71 0.50 1.82
N PHE A 76 5.72 -0.21 1.29
CA PHE A 76 5.93 -1.39 0.46
C PHE A 76 6.17 -1.06 -1.01
N ILE A 77 6.49 0.20 -1.38
CA ILE A 77 6.66 0.57 -2.79
C ILE A 77 7.88 1.47 -3.02
N LEU A 78 8.75 1.03 -3.93
CA LEU A 78 9.84 1.86 -4.42
C LEU A 78 9.33 2.75 -5.55
N THR A 79 9.45 4.06 -5.35
CA THR A 79 9.03 5.09 -6.33
C THR A 79 10.18 5.49 -7.24
N LYS A 80 11.39 5.66 -6.70
CA LYS A 80 12.60 6.02 -7.45
C LYS A 80 13.45 4.78 -7.72
N LYS A 81 14.03 4.70 -8.92
CA LYS A 81 15.04 3.66 -9.24
C LYS A 81 16.34 4.02 -8.51
N PRO A 82 17.02 3.04 -7.86
CA PRO A 82 18.30 3.31 -7.20
C PRO A 82 19.35 3.74 -8.21
N HIS A 83 20.24 4.64 -7.78
CA HIS A 83 21.36 5.09 -8.58
C HIS A 83 22.52 4.10 -8.43
N ILE A 84 23.11 3.68 -9.55
CA ILE A 84 24.27 2.78 -9.59
C ILE A 84 25.39 3.54 -10.30
N PHE A 85 26.47 3.85 -9.58
CA PHE A 85 27.63 4.50 -10.16
C PHE A 85 28.42 3.48 -11.00
N PRO A 86 28.55 3.66 -12.33
CA PRO A 86 29.28 2.71 -13.15
C PRO A 86 30.79 2.78 -12.89
N LYS A 87 31.47 1.63 -12.92
CA LYS A 87 32.94 1.59 -12.88
C LYS A 87 33.50 2.25 -14.14
N LYS A 88 34.37 3.25 -13.98
CA LYS A 88 35.09 3.87 -15.09
C LYS A 88 36.06 2.85 -15.70
N ILE A 89 35.88 2.51 -16.97
CA ILE A 89 36.86 1.73 -17.75
C ILE A 89 37.86 2.75 -18.31
N LYS A 90 39.14 2.65 -17.93
CA LYS A 90 40.21 3.42 -18.59
C LYS A 90 40.39 2.82 -19.99
N LYS A 91 40.22 3.62 -21.03
CA LYS A 91 40.70 3.29 -22.38
C LYS A 91 42.21 3.45 -22.41
#